data_AF-A0A497AC27-F1
#
_entry.id   AF-A0A497AC27-F1
#
_cell.length_a   1.000
_cell.length_b   1.000
_cell.length_c   1.000
_cell.angle_alpha   90.00
_cell.angle_beta   90.00
_cell.angle_gamma   90.00
#
_symmetry.space_group_name_H-M   'P 1'
#
loop_
_entity.id
_entity.type
_entity.pdbx_description
1 polymer ?
#
loop_
_entity_poly.entity_id
_entity_poly.type
_entity_poly.pdbx_seq_one_letter_code
_entity_poly.pdbx_strand_id
1 'polypeptide(L)'
;MPEKTIVDASVPNAGRIYDYLLGGHHNFEIDRRAGDQIKELLPFLPKAMRLSRWCLQDVARTLTEERGFRTIIDFASGLPTMDHIHTAVAPGTTIIYSDHDPVTVEYGREILGDTPNVHYFQADCRRPEELLNRSEVVEILGGDRHVAFVYWGVSM
;
A
#
# COMPACT_ATOMS: atom_id res chain seq x y z
N MET A 1 -4.10 -10.21 -26.50
CA MET A 1 -5.05 -9.78 -25.46
C MET A 1 -4.97 -8.26 -25.43
N PRO A 2 -6.09 -7.51 -25.29
CA PRO A 2 -5.98 -6.06 -25.24
C PRO A 2 -5.14 -5.68 -24.02
N GLU A 3 -4.26 -4.70 -24.21
CA GLU A 3 -3.45 -4.11 -23.15
C GLU A 3 -4.38 -3.60 -22.07
N LYS A 4 -4.21 -4.08 -20.82
CA LYS A 4 -5.00 -3.62 -19.69
C LYS A 4 -4.55 -2.19 -19.39
N THR A 5 -5.22 -1.21 -19.96
CA THR A 5 -4.86 0.19 -19.75
C THR A 5 -4.96 0.52 -18.26
N ILE A 6 -3.98 1.25 -17.75
CA ILE A 6 -3.81 1.66 -16.34
C ILE A 6 -5.08 2.33 -15.76
N VAL A 7 -5.84 2.98 -16.65
CA VAL A 7 -7.07 3.73 -16.35
C VAL A 7 -8.30 3.04 -16.95
N ASP A 8 -8.27 1.71 -17.10
CA ASP A 8 -9.47 0.99 -17.56
C ASP A 8 -10.55 1.03 -16.45
N ALA A 9 -11.35 2.08 -16.51
CA ALA A 9 -12.51 2.32 -15.65
C ALA A 9 -13.69 1.42 -16.01
N SER A 10 -13.55 0.52 -16.99
CA SER A 10 -14.58 -0.47 -17.34
C SER A 10 -14.44 -1.80 -16.58
N VAL A 11 -13.30 -2.02 -15.91
CA VAL A 11 -13.02 -3.23 -15.13
C VAL A 11 -12.73 -2.89 -13.66
N PRO A 12 -13.39 -3.55 -12.67
CA PRO A 12 -13.07 -3.33 -11.27
C PRO A 12 -11.62 -3.69 -10.92
N ASN A 13 -10.98 -2.91 -10.04
CA ASN A 13 -9.67 -3.22 -9.47
C ASN A 13 -9.78 -3.43 -7.95
N ALA A 14 -9.10 -4.46 -7.42
CA ALA A 14 -9.17 -4.81 -6.01
C ALA A 14 -8.73 -3.67 -5.07
N GLY A 15 -7.67 -2.94 -5.43
CA GLY A 15 -7.19 -1.77 -4.68
C GLY A 15 -8.20 -0.62 -4.70
N ARG A 16 -8.85 -0.34 -5.83
CA ARG A 16 -9.88 0.71 -5.94
C ARG A 16 -11.18 0.34 -5.23
N ILE A 17 -11.57 -0.94 -5.26
CA ILE A 17 -12.68 -1.45 -4.45
C ILE A 17 -12.34 -1.28 -2.96
N TYR A 18 -11.12 -1.63 -2.55
CA TYR A 18 -10.65 -1.46 -1.19
C TYR A 18 -10.69 0.01 -0.75
N ASP A 19 -10.22 0.93 -1.59
CA ASP A 19 -10.35 2.38 -1.37
C ASP A 19 -11.81 2.79 -1.13
N TYR A 20 -12.74 2.35 -1.99
CA TYR A 20 -14.16 2.63 -1.81
C TYR A 20 -14.73 2.06 -0.49
N LEU A 21 -14.33 0.85 -0.11
CA LEU A 21 -14.78 0.21 1.14
C LEU A 21 -14.22 0.91 2.39
N LEU A 22 -13.04 1.53 2.28
CA LEU A 22 -12.49 2.40 3.32
C LEU A 22 -13.21 3.76 3.40
N GLY A 23 -13.88 4.19 2.33
CA GLY A 23 -14.55 5.48 2.22
C GLY A 23 -13.77 6.52 1.42
N GLY A 24 -12.79 6.08 0.63
CA GLY A 24 -11.99 6.94 -0.25
C GLY A 24 -12.69 7.31 -1.56
N HIS A 25 -11.99 8.11 -2.36
CA HIS A 25 -12.49 8.70 -3.61
C HIS A 25 -11.64 8.33 -4.84
N HIS A 26 -10.64 7.48 -4.66
CA HIS A 26 -9.73 7.01 -5.69
C HIS A 26 -10.28 5.75 -6.36
N ASN A 27 -11.52 5.85 -6.83
CA ASN A 27 -12.29 4.73 -7.37
C ASN A 27 -13.27 5.20 -8.45
N PHE A 28 -13.52 4.33 -9.43
CA PHE A 28 -14.49 4.57 -10.49
C PHE A 28 -15.86 4.01 -10.12
N GLU A 29 -16.88 4.36 -10.90
CA GLU A 29 -18.24 3.87 -10.68
C GLU A 29 -18.32 2.33 -10.71
N ILE A 30 -17.52 1.69 -11.55
CA ILE A 30 -17.47 0.23 -11.63
C ILE A 30 -16.96 -0.42 -10.34
N ASP A 31 -15.99 0.22 -9.68
CA ASP A 31 -15.42 -0.24 -8.40
C ASP A 31 -16.45 -0.06 -7.27
N ARG A 32 -17.21 1.05 -7.29
CA ARG A 32 -18.28 1.30 -6.33
C ARG A 32 -19.39 0.28 -6.43
N ARG A 33 -19.85 -0.03 -7.65
CA ARG A 33 -20.87 -1.07 -7.89
C ARG A 33 -20.42 -2.43 -7.37
N ALA A 34 -19.17 -2.83 -7.63
CA ALA A 34 -18.61 -4.06 -7.09
C ALA A 34 -18.53 -4.02 -5.54
N GLY A 35 -18.11 -2.89 -4.97
CA GLY A 35 -18.08 -2.70 -3.52
C GLY A 35 -19.46 -2.72 -2.86
N ASP A 36 -20.51 -2.22 -3.52
CA ASP A 36 -21.88 -2.26 -3.00
C ASP A 36 -22.41 -3.70 -2.95
N GLN A 37 -22.15 -4.50 -3.99
CA GLN A 37 -22.45 -5.94 -3.96
C GLN A 37 -21.73 -6.65 -2.82
N ILE A 38 -20.47 -6.29 -2.55
CA ILE A 38 -19.72 -6.83 -1.40
C ILE A 38 -20.36 -6.39 -0.07
N LYS A 39 -20.83 -5.15 0.06
CA LYS A 39 -21.50 -4.65 1.27
C LYS A 39 -22.83 -5.35 1.52
N GLU A 40 -23.58 -5.69 0.48
CA GLU A 40 -24.83 -6.46 0.61
C GLU A 40 -24.56 -7.86 1.18
N LEU A 41 -23.49 -8.52 0.72
CA LEU A 41 -23.11 -9.85 1.19
C LEU A 41 -22.42 -9.83 2.56
N LEU A 42 -21.59 -8.81 2.81
CA LEU A 42 -20.77 -8.67 4.01
C LEU A 42 -20.87 -7.24 4.59
N PRO A 43 -21.98 -6.90 5.27
CA PRO A 43 -22.22 -5.54 5.77
C PRO A 43 -21.17 -5.03 6.76
N PHE A 44 -20.47 -5.94 7.45
CA PHE A 44 -19.44 -5.59 8.43
C PHE A 44 -18.08 -5.25 7.77
N LEU A 45 -17.89 -5.55 6.49
CA LEU A 45 -16.58 -5.49 5.84
C LEU A 45 -15.96 -4.09 5.84
N PRO A 46 -16.69 -2.98 5.56
CA PRO A 46 -16.11 -1.64 5.65
C PRO A 46 -15.53 -1.33 7.04
N LYS A 47 -16.21 -1.78 8.11
CA LYS A 47 -15.73 -1.60 9.48
C LYS A 47 -14.49 -2.46 9.75
N ALA A 48 -14.48 -3.70 9.28
CA ALA A 48 -13.33 -4.59 9.41
C ALA A 48 -12.10 -4.06 8.65
N MET A 49 -12.28 -3.51 7.44
CA MET A 49 -11.20 -2.92 6.65
C MET A 49 -10.62 -1.67 7.32
N ARG A 50 -11.46 -0.77 7.84
CA ARG A 50 -10.98 0.37 8.63
C ARG A 50 -10.22 -0.04 9.89
N LEU A 51 -10.70 -1.07 10.60
CA LEU A 51 -9.99 -1.61 11.76
C LEU A 51 -8.63 -2.20 11.35
N SER A 52 -8.58 -2.95 10.25
CA SER A 52 -7.33 -3.49 9.70
C SER A 52 -6.33 -2.38 9.34
N ARG A 53 -6.79 -1.31 8.68
CA ARG A 53 -5.98 -0.12 8.39
C ARG A 53 -5.44 0.53 9.67
N TRP A 54 -6.30 0.70 10.67
CA TRP A 54 -5.90 1.26 11.97
C TRP A 54 -4.85 0.40 12.69
N CYS A 55 -5.04 -0.93 12.73
CA CYS A 55 -4.05 -1.84 13.32
C CYS A 55 -2.70 -1.74 12.60
N LEU A 56 -2.70 -1.64 11.27
CA LEU A 56 -1.48 -1.51 10.50
C LEU A 56 -0.74 -0.18 10.78
N GLN A 57 -1.48 0.93 10.88
CA GLN A 57 -0.93 2.22 11.31
C GLN A 57 -0.33 2.15 12.73
N ASP A 58 -1.02 1.48 13.65
CA ASP A 58 -0.57 1.29 15.04
C ASP A 58 0.75 0.50 15.11
N VAL A 59 0.85 -0.60 14.34
CA VAL A 59 2.09 -1.37 14.21
C VAL A 59 3.23 -0.50 13.67
N ALA A 60 3.00 0.29 12.62
CA ALA A 60 4.02 1.17 12.05
C ALA A 60 4.48 2.25 13.03
N ARG A 61 3.54 2.83 13.80
CA ARG A 61 3.86 3.78 14.88
C ARG A 61 4.74 3.13 15.93
N THR A 62 4.35 1.97 16.47
CA THR A 62 5.13 1.26 17.49
C THR A 62 6.52 0.86 16.99
N LEU A 63 6.65 0.41 15.73
CA LEU A 63 7.96 0.09 15.14
C LEU A 63 8.88 1.31 15.13
N THR A 64 8.36 2.50 14.82
CA THR A 64 9.18 3.69 14.62
C THR A 64 9.42 4.49 15.90
N GLU A 65 8.39 4.66 16.74
CA GLU A 65 8.47 5.44 17.97
C GLU A 65 9.04 4.64 19.14
N GLU A 66 8.65 3.38 19.32
CA GLU A 66 9.04 2.58 20.49
C GLU A 66 10.22 1.65 20.20
N ARG A 67 10.30 1.11 18.99
CA ARG A 67 11.36 0.15 18.60
C ARG A 67 12.51 0.78 17.84
N GLY A 68 12.39 2.07 17.47
CA GLY A 68 13.47 2.85 16.85
C GLY A 68 13.80 2.44 15.42
N PHE A 69 12.91 1.77 14.70
CA PHE A 69 13.07 1.56 13.26
C PHE A 69 12.94 2.90 12.53
N ARG A 70 13.85 3.16 11.58
CA ARG A 70 13.83 4.37 10.75
C ARG A 70 13.50 4.09 9.30
N THR A 71 13.41 2.80 8.94
CA THR A 71 12.99 2.36 7.61
C THR A 71 11.98 1.22 7.74
N ILE A 72 10.87 1.34 7.03
CA ILE A 72 9.89 0.26 6.85
C ILE A 72 9.76 -0.06 5.35
N ILE A 73 9.83 -1.35 5.01
CA ILE A 73 9.45 -1.85 3.69
C ILE A 73 8.13 -2.61 3.82
N ASP A 74 7.09 -2.10 3.17
CA ASP A 74 5.76 -2.68 3.16
C ASP A 74 5.50 -3.37 1.82
N PHE A 75 5.35 -4.69 1.86
CA PHE A 75 5.19 -5.54 0.70
C PHE A 75 3.73 -5.86 0.43
N ALA A 76 3.34 -5.83 -0.85
CA ALA A 76 1.96 -5.96 -1.30
C ALA A 76 1.05 -4.91 -0.63
N SER A 77 1.51 -3.67 -0.58
CA SER A 77 0.88 -2.58 0.16
C SER A 77 -0.48 -2.14 -0.39
N GLY A 78 -0.78 -2.44 -1.66
CA GLY A 78 -1.96 -1.95 -2.33
C GLY A 78 -1.95 -0.43 -2.50
N LEU A 79 -3.14 0.17 -2.63
CA LEU A 79 -3.23 1.62 -2.81
C LEU A 79 -3.00 2.36 -1.47
N PRO A 80 -2.10 3.37 -1.43
CA PRO A 80 -1.76 4.12 -0.23
C PRO A 80 -2.80 5.21 0.07
N THR A 81 -4.08 4.84 0.10
CA THR A 81 -5.19 5.78 0.33
C THR A 81 -5.66 5.78 1.78
N MET A 82 -6.49 6.78 2.12
CA MET A 82 -7.14 6.93 3.43
C MET A 82 -6.14 6.83 4.59
N ASP A 83 -5.09 7.66 4.50
CA ASP A 83 -3.96 7.71 5.44
C ASP A 83 -3.29 6.34 5.63
N HIS A 84 -2.26 6.04 4.84
CA HIS A 84 -1.51 4.78 4.99
C HIS A 84 -0.44 4.89 6.10
N ILE A 85 0.34 3.83 6.35
CA ILE A 85 1.35 3.80 7.43
C ILE A 85 2.32 4.99 7.45
N HIS A 86 2.60 5.60 6.30
CA HIS A 86 3.51 6.75 6.22
C HIS A 86 3.00 7.99 6.98
N THR A 87 1.71 8.07 7.29
CA THR A 87 1.13 9.16 8.09
C THR A 87 1.22 8.93 9.60
N ALA A 88 1.52 7.70 10.02
CA ALA A 88 1.49 7.27 11.43
C ALA A 88 2.89 7.03 12.03
N VAL A 89 3.95 7.20 11.25
CA VAL A 89 5.34 6.92 11.65
C VAL A 89 6.05 8.14 12.21
N ALA A 90 7.11 7.90 12.99
CA ALA A 90 7.97 8.96 13.52
C ALA A 90 8.57 9.84 12.40
N PRO A 91 8.73 11.16 12.60
CA PRO A 91 9.27 12.07 11.58
C PRO A 91 10.65 11.66 11.04
N GLY A 92 10.82 11.72 9.72
CA GLY A 92 12.06 11.30 9.05
C GLY A 92 12.24 9.79 8.94
N THR A 93 11.17 9.01 9.14
CA THR A 93 11.15 7.59 8.79
C THR A 93 11.01 7.44 7.27
N THR A 94 11.81 6.56 6.68
CA THR A 94 11.72 6.15 5.28
C THR A 94 10.72 5.02 5.12
N ILE A 95 9.78 5.17 4.19
CA ILE A 95 8.81 4.13 3.85
C ILE A 95 9.01 3.71 2.39
N ILE A 96 9.17 2.40 2.18
CA ILE A 96 9.25 1.81 0.85
C ILE A 96 8.04 0.89 0.68
N TYR A 97 7.07 1.34 -0.10
CA TYR A 97 5.95 0.53 -0.55
C TYR A 97 6.33 -0.33 -1.75
N SER A 98 5.71 -1.50 -1.86
CA SER A 98 5.78 -2.30 -3.07
C SER A 98 4.52 -3.10 -3.36
N ASP A 99 4.25 -3.27 -4.65
CA ASP A 99 3.17 -4.12 -5.15
C ASP A 99 3.60 -4.73 -6.49
N HIS A 100 3.07 -5.90 -6.80
CA HIS A 100 3.32 -6.60 -8.05
C HIS A 100 2.52 -6.01 -9.22
N ASP A 101 1.34 -5.43 -8.94
CA ASP A 101 0.47 -4.85 -9.97
C ASP A 101 1.03 -3.47 -10.41
N PRO A 102 1.51 -3.33 -11.66
CA PRO A 102 2.04 -2.06 -12.15
C PRO A 102 1.00 -0.93 -12.09
N VAL A 103 -0.28 -1.24 -12.24
CA VAL A 103 -1.37 -0.24 -12.18
C VAL A 103 -1.49 0.33 -10.78
N THR A 104 -1.43 -0.51 -9.75
CA THR A 104 -1.46 -0.10 -8.35
C THR A 104 -0.25 0.75 -7.99
N VAL A 105 0.94 0.39 -8.50
CA VAL A 105 2.18 1.13 -8.24
C VAL A 105 2.15 2.51 -8.88
N GLU A 106 1.71 2.61 -10.14
CA GLU A 106 1.62 3.90 -10.84
C GLU A 106 0.63 4.83 -10.13
N TYR A 107 -0.57 4.34 -9.84
CA TYR A 107 -1.58 5.12 -9.12
C TYR A 107 -1.12 5.49 -7.69
N GLY A 108 -0.41 4.58 -7.04
CA GLY A 108 0.20 4.85 -5.74
C GLY A 108 1.27 5.94 -5.80
N ARG A 109 2.07 6.00 -6.86
CA ARG A 109 3.03 7.11 -7.07
C ARG A 109 2.32 8.43 -7.29
N GLU A 110 1.20 8.46 -8.00
CA GLU A 110 0.40 9.68 -8.14
C GLU A 110 -0.16 10.15 -6.79
N ILE A 111 -0.69 9.24 -5.96
CA ILE A 111 -1.18 9.56 -4.62
C ILE A 111 -0.05 10.08 -3.72
N LEU A 112 1.11 9.42 -3.78
CA LEU A 112 2.24 9.73 -2.90
C LEU A 112 3.04 10.95 -3.35
N GLY A 113 3.04 11.26 -4.65
CA GLY A 113 3.58 12.48 -5.27
C GLY A 113 4.80 13.08 -4.58
N ASP A 114 4.55 14.06 -3.72
CA ASP A 114 5.57 14.90 -3.06
C ASP A 114 5.84 14.49 -1.60
N THR A 115 5.39 13.31 -1.17
CA THR A 115 5.55 12.85 0.21
C THR A 115 7.03 12.50 0.47
N PRO A 116 7.73 13.27 1.33
CA PRO A 116 9.16 13.09 1.54
C PRO A 116 9.46 11.74 2.20
N ASN A 117 10.55 11.08 1.79
CA ASN A 117 11.00 9.79 2.29
C ASN A 117 9.99 8.63 2.08
N VAL A 118 9.05 8.78 1.16
CA VAL A 118 8.12 7.72 0.80
C VAL A 118 8.33 7.34 -0.66
N HIS A 119 8.59 6.05 -0.89
CA HIS A 119 8.92 5.51 -2.20
C HIS A 119 7.98 4.36 -2.54
N TYR A 120 7.67 4.18 -3.82
CA TYR A 120 6.84 3.08 -4.28
C TYR A 120 7.45 2.38 -5.50
N PHE A 121 7.77 1.10 -5.34
CA PHE A 121 8.34 0.25 -6.37
C PHE A 121 7.37 -0.85 -6.81
N GLN A 122 7.39 -1.17 -8.09
CA GLN A 122 6.78 -2.40 -8.56
C GLN A 122 7.68 -3.57 -8.20
N ALA A 123 7.25 -4.47 -7.32
CA ALA A 123 7.98 -5.67 -6.95
C ALA A 123 7.03 -6.76 -6.42
N ASP A 124 7.42 -8.02 -6.64
CA ASP A 124 6.67 -9.17 -6.19
C ASP A 124 7.12 -9.56 -4.78
N CYS A 125 6.21 -9.53 -3.81
CA CYS A 125 6.49 -9.88 -2.41
C CYS A 125 6.98 -11.32 -2.22
N ARG A 126 6.77 -12.21 -3.21
CA ARG A 126 7.28 -13.59 -3.20
C ARG A 126 8.77 -13.68 -3.53
N ARG A 127 9.35 -12.60 -4.08
CA ARG A 127 10.75 -12.46 -4.48
C ARG A 127 11.32 -11.13 -3.95
N PRO A 128 11.33 -10.92 -2.62
CA PRO A 128 11.70 -9.64 -2.02
C PRO A 128 13.14 -9.20 -2.37
N GLU A 129 14.02 -10.15 -2.67
CA GLU A 129 15.37 -9.89 -3.17
C GLU A 129 15.41 -9.07 -4.46
N GLU A 130 14.39 -9.17 -5.32
CA GLU A 130 14.30 -8.37 -6.55
C GLU A 130 14.10 -6.87 -6.26
N LEU A 131 13.48 -6.54 -5.13
CA LEU A 131 13.36 -5.16 -4.66
C LEU A 131 14.64 -4.73 -3.92
N LEU A 132 15.09 -5.55 -2.98
CA LEU A 132 16.22 -5.23 -2.10
C LEU A 132 17.54 -5.04 -2.85
N ASN A 133 17.71 -5.69 -4.01
CA ASN A 133 18.92 -5.58 -4.83
C ASN A 133 18.88 -4.45 -5.87
N ARG A 134 17.81 -3.65 -5.94
CA ARG A 134 17.75 -2.50 -6.86
C ARG A 134 18.70 -1.41 -6.41
N SER A 135 19.40 -0.79 -7.35
CA SER A 135 20.33 0.32 -7.09
C SER A 135 19.69 1.43 -6.25
N GLU A 136 18.47 1.81 -6.60
CA GLU A 136 17.71 2.89 -5.97
C GLU A 136 17.34 2.53 -4.52
N VAL A 137 16.94 1.27 -4.28
CA VAL A 137 16.61 0.80 -2.92
C VAL A 137 17.89 0.70 -2.08
N VAL A 138 18.98 0.20 -2.65
CA VAL A 138 20.29 0.14 -1.97
C VAL A 138 20.78 1.53 -1.60
N GLU A 139 20.60 2.52 -2.48
CA GLU A 139 20.94 3.92 -2.23
C GLU A 139 20.07 4.52 -1.12
N ILE A 140 18.74 4.34 -1.19
CA ILE A 140 17.80 4.79 -0.15
C ILE A 140 18.15 4.19 1.21
N LEU A 141 18.49 2.91 1.26
CA LEU A 141 18.87 2.24 2.49
C LEU A 141 20.22 2.72 3.02
N GLY A 142 21.13 3.21 2.17
CA GLY A 142 22.42 3.77 2.60
C GLY A 142 23.28 2.81 3.41
N GLY A 143 23.08 1.49 3.26
CA GLY A 143 23.74 0.46 4.07
C GLY A 143 23.09 0.18 5.43
N ASP A 144 21.99 0.84 5.78
CA ASP A 144 21.19 0.52 6.95
C ASP A 144 20.63 -0.91 6.84
N ARG A 145 20.81 -1.68 7.92
CA ARG A 145 20.29 -3.05 8.04
C ARG A 145 19.22 -3.16 9.14
N HIS A 146 18.92 -2.07 9.85
CA HIS A 146 17.84 -2.03 10.84
C HIS A 146 16.53 -1.61 10.17
N VAL A 147 16.01 -2.52 9.35
CA VAL A 147 14.84 -2.31 8.50
C VAL A 147 13.71 -3.23 8.95
N ALA A 148 12.52 -2.69 9.13
CA ALA A 148 11.33 -3.49 9.40
C ALA A 148 10.66 -3.90 8.09
N PHE A 149 10.30 -5.17 7.95
CA PHE A 149 9.47 -5.65 6.84
C PHE A 149 8.04 -5.88 7.31
N VAL A 150 7.10 -5.42 6.51
CA VAL A 150 5.67 -5.56 6.75
C VAL A 150 5.07 -6.36 5.60
N TYR A 151 4.36 -7.43 5.97
CA TYR A 151 3.55 -8.26 5.07
C TYR A 151 2.15 -8.32 5.68
N TRP A 152 1.28 -7.41 5.28
CA TRP A 152 -0.05 -7.28 5.88
C TRP A 152 -1.14 -7.60 4.87
N GLY A 153 -2.05 -8.51 5.22
CA GLY A 153 -3.16 -8.87 4.33
C GLY A 153 -2.75 -9.63 3.07
N VAL A 154 -1.53 -10.20 3.05
CA VAL A 154 -1.03 -11.01 1.93
C VAL A 154 -1.52 -12.45 2.08
N SER A 155 -2.20 -12.96 1.07
CA SER A 155 -2.54 -14.38 0.95
C SER A 155 -1.47 -15.10 0.13
N MET A 156 -0.90 -16.19 0.66
CA MET A 156 0.05 -17.04 -0.08
C MET A 156 -0.61 -17.78 -1.24
#